data_AF-A0A4U9HYX6-F1
#
_entry.id   AF-A0A4U9HYX6-F1
#
_cell.length_a   1.000
_cell.length_b   1.000
_cell.length_c   1.000
_cell.angle_alpha   90.00
_cell.angle_beta   90.00
_cell.angle_gamma   90.00
#
_symmetry.space_group_name_H-M   'P 1'
#
loop_
_entity.id
_entity.type
_entity.pdbx_description
1 polymer ?
#
loop_
_entity_poly.entity_id
_entity_poly.type
_entity_poly.pdbx_seq_one_letter_code
_entity_poly.pdbx_strand_id
1 'polypeptide(L)' 'MRATAFWYPDSSQQQPWNGDYSYSFGYAGYTPGSFSVQYANYSGTRYPGHESGNGKFREGTVSLVWFLPL' A
#
# COMPACT_ATOMS: atom_id res chain seq x y z
N MET A 1 8.16 -5.67 5.74
CA MET A 1 7.07 -5.83 4.74
C MET A 1 5.76 -6.04 5.47
N ARG A 2 4.66 -5.49 4.97
CA ARG A 2 3.31 -5.63 5.53
C ARG A 2 2.33 -5.92 4.41
N ALA A 3 1.40 -6.83 4.66
CA ALA A 3 0.26 -7.09 3.80
C ALA A 3 -0.99 -7.27 4.67
N THR A 4 -2.15 -6.88 4.15
CA THR A 4 -3.44 -7.05 4.83
C THR A 4 -4.48 -7.36 3.77
N ALA A 5 -5.31 -8.36 4.01
CA ALA A 5 -6.38 -8.79 3.12
C ALA A 5 -7.73 -8.57 3.80
N PHE A 6 -8.71 -8.15 3.00
CA PHE A 6 -10.09 -7.94 3.39
C PHE A 6 -10.97 -8.86 2.56
N TRP A 7 -12.04 -9.35 3.17
CA TRP A 7 -13.07 -10.12 2.49
C TRP A 7 -14.43 -9.55 2.88
N TYR A 8 -15.26 -9.32 1.88
CA TYR A 8 -16.61 -8.78 2.02
C TYR A 8 -17.59 -9.90 1.63
N PRO A 9 -18.21 -10.61 2.60
CA PRO A 9 -19.15 -11.69 2.30
C PRO A 9 -20.39 -11.19 1.53
N ASP A 10 -20.77 -9.94 1.78
CA ASP A 10 -21.79 -9.20 1.06
C ASP A 10 -21.11 -8.13 0.20
N SER A 11 -21.14 -8.32 -1.11
CA SER A 11 -20.49 -7.43 -2.08
C SER A 11 -21.10 -6.03 -2.10
N SER A 12 -22.36 -5.86 -1.66
CA SER A 12 -23.02 -4.54 -1.61
C SER A 12 -22.39 -3.60 -0.57
N GLN A 13 -21.67 -4.16 0.41
CA GLN A 13 -20.99 -3.39 1.45
C GLN A 13 -19.61 -2.88 1.00
N GLN A 14 -19.08 -3.42 -0.10
CA GLN A 14 -17.76 -3.06 -0.58
C GLN A 14 -17.81 -1.81 -1.46
N GLN A 15 -17.48 -0.66 -0.86
CA GLN A 15 -17.38 0.60 -1.60
C GLN A 15 -16.28 0.55 -2.68
N PRO A 16 -16.35 1.36 -3.74
CA PRO A 16 -15.37 1.35 -4.84
C PRO A 16 -13.91 1.55 -4.39
N TRP A 17 -13.68 2.37 -3.36
CA TRP A 17 -12.36 2.62 -2.77
C TRP A 17 -11.93 1.60 -1.71
N ASN A 18 -12.82 0.70 -1.28
CA ASN A 18 -12.50 -0.36 -0.33
C ASN A 18 -11.77 -1.49 -1.07
N GLY A 19 -10.44 -1.44 -1.03
CA GLY A 19 -9.60 -2.48 -1.61
C GLY A 19 -9.75 -3.82 -0.91
N ASP A 20 -9.54 -4.88 -1.68
CA ASP A 20 -9.48 -6.27 -1.20
C ASP A 20 -8.18 -6.53 -0.42
N TYR A 21 -7.11 -5.79 -0.68
CA TYR A 21 -5.84 -5.98 0.02
C TYR A 21 -4.95 -4.72 0.02
N SER A 22 -4.20 -4.48 1.09
CA SER A 22 -3.17 -3.45 1.12
C SER A 22 -1.80 -4.07 1.34
N TYR A 23 -0.77 -3.45 0.78
CA TYR A 23 0.61 -3.94 0.93
C TYR A 23 1.59 -2.80 0.98
N SER A 24 2.65 -2.98 1.76
CA SER A 24 3.78 -2.06 1.83
C SER A 24 5.09 -2.79 2.07
N PHE A 25 6.15 -2.28 1.47
CA PHE A 25 7.50 -2.81 1.62
C PHE A 25 8.49 -1.66 1.51
N GLY A 26 9.67 -1.85 2.08
CA GLY A 26 10.65 -0.79 2.16
C GLY A 26 11.81 -1.14 3.06
N TYR A 27 12.78 -0.24 3.03
CA TYR A 27 13.94 -0.24 3.90
C TYR A 27 13.86 1.00 4.78
N ALA A 28 14.09 0.82 6.08
CA ALA A 28 14.08 1.92 7.03
C ALA A 28 15.46 2.07 7.69
N GLY A 29 16.14 3.17 7.37
CA GLY A 29 17.28 3.66 8.15
C GLY A 29 16.78 4.53 9.30
N TYR A 30 17.32 4.31 10.50
CA TYR A 30 16.94 5.07 11.71
C TYR A 30 18.11 5.85 12.32
N THR A 31 19.27 5.86 11.65
CA THR A 31 20.47 6.54 12.11
C THR A 31 20.66 7.87 11.40
N PRO A 32 21.33 8.86 12.03
CA PRO A 32 21.72 10.09 11.35
C PRO A 32 22.55 9.79 10.09
N GLY A 33 22.26 10.48 8.99
CA GLY A 33 22.86 10.23 7.68
C GLY A 33 22.22 9.11 6.86
N SER A 34 21.26 8.36 7.41
CA SER A 34 20.63 7.23 6.72
C SER A 34 19.43 7.63 5.86
N PHE A 35 19.07 6.77 4.90
CA PHE A 35 17.87 6.91 4.08
C PHE A 35 16.85 5.82 4.43
N SER A 36 15.58 6.18 4.35
CA SER A 36 14.46 5.24 4.34
C SER A 36 13.70 5.36 3.04
N VAL A 37 13.37 4.23 2.42
CA VAL A 37 12.52 4.15 1.23
C VAL A 37 11.38 3.20 1.51
N GLN A 38 10.16 3.63 1.22
CA GLN A 38 8.96 2.81 1.38
C GLN A 38 8.10 2.93 0.14
N TYR A 39 7.60 1.79 -0.32
CA TYR A 39 6.46 1.69 -1.21
C TYR A 39 5.25 1.24 -0.41
N ALA A 40 4.11 1.89 -0.60
CA ALA A 40 2.85 1.47 0.00
C ALA A 40 1.69 1.65 -0.97
N ASN A 41 0.77 0.68 -0.97
CA ASN A 41 -0.43 0.71 -1.79
C ASN A 41 -1.65 0.39 -0.93
N TYR A 42 -2.47 1.41 -0.73
CA TYR A 42 -3.73 1.37 0.03
C TYR A 42 -4.94 1.74 -0.83
N SER A 43 -4.76 1.74 -2.15
CA SER A 43 -5.81 2.09 -3.10
C SER A 43 -6.85 0.96 -3.23
N GLY A 44 -7.89 1.16 -4.04
CA GLY A 44 -8.95 0.17 -4.30
C GLY A 44 -8.46 -1.03 -5.11
N THR A 45 -7.48 -1.77 -4.59
CA THR A 45 -6.94 -3.03 -5.09
C THR A 45 -8.04 -4.09 -5.13
N ARG A 46 -8.02 -4.99 -6.10
CA ARG A 46 -9.04 -6.03 -6.24
C ARG A 46 -8.42 -7.36 -6.58
N TYR A 47 -8.99 -8.45 -6.08
CA TYR A 47 -8.55 -9.78 -6.46
C TYR A 47 -8.77 -10.02 -7.96
N PRO A 48 -7.95 -10.86 -8.62
CA PRO A 48 -8.21 -11.28 -10.00
C PRO A 48 -9.61 -11.89 -10.12
N GLY A 49 -10.47 -11.30 -10.97
CA GLY A 49 -11.85 -11.74 -11.18
C GLY A 49 -12.94 -10.90 -10.48
N HIS A 50 -12.57 -9.97 -9.60
CA HIS A 50 -13.46 -8.92 -9.11
C HIS A 50 -13.56 -7.75 -10.11
N GLU A 51 -14.59 -6.90 -9.95
CA GLU A 51 -14.77 -5.68 -10.73
C GLU A 51 -13.49 -4.84 -10.76
N SER A 52 -13.26 -4.10 -11.86
CA SER A 52 -12.00 -3.37 -12.05
C SER A 52 -11.81 -2.30 -10.98
N GLY A 53 -10.91 -2.56 -10.04
CA GLY A 53 -10.46 -1.59 -9.06
C GLY A 53 -9.44 -0.62 -9.65
N ASN A 54 -9.41 0.61 -9.12
CA ASN A 54 -8.42 1.62 -9.50
C ASN A 54 -7.08 1.43 -8.78
N GLY A 55 -6.92 0.38 -7.97
CA GLY A 55 -5.72 0.15 -7.19
C GLY A 55 -4.73 -0.82 -7.80
N LYS A 56 -4.16 -0.49 -8.96
CA LYS A 56 -3.06 -1.29 -9.53
C LYS A 56 -1.75 -0.92 -8.82
N PHE A 57 -0.66 -1.58 -9.21
CA PHE A 57 0.65 -1.35 -8.62
C PHE A 57 1.18 0.09 -8.85
N ARG A 58 0.76 0.76 -9.93
CA ARG A 58 1.29 2.08 -10.28
C ARG A 58 0.68 3.21 -9.46
N GLU A 59 -0.44 2.94 -8.82
CA GLU A 59 -1.23 3.86 -8.01
C GLU A 59 -0.78 3.83 -6.53
N GLY A 60 0.26 3.05 -6.22
CA GLY A 60 0.95 3.10 -4.93
C GLY A 60 1.80 4.35 -4.78
N THR A 61 2.16 4.67 -3.54
CA THR A 61 3.01 5.80 -3.18
C THR A 61 4.42 5.31 -2.87
N VAL A 62 5.42 6.00 -3.40
CA VAL A 62 6.83 5.86 -3.00
C VAL A 62 7.19 7.03 -2.10
N SER A 63 7.73 6.73 -0.93
CA SER A 63 8.22 7.71 0.04
C SER A 63 9.73 7.53 0.22
N LEU A 64 10.46 8.65 0.14
CA LEU A 64 11.88 8.73 0.44
C LEU A 64 12.07 9.69 1.62
N VAL A 65 12.77 9.22 2.64
CA VAL A 65 13.08 10.02 3.84
C VAL A 65 14.59 10.00 4.04
N TRP A 66 15.16 11.16 4.31
CA TRP A 66 16.57 11.30 4.69
C TRP A 66 16.67 11.77 6.13
N PHE A 67 17.42 11.03 6.94
CA PHE A 67 17.74 11.40 8.31
C PHE A 67 18.96 12.30 8.28
N LEU A 68 18.75 13.59 8.51
CA LEU A 68 19.83 14.58 8.51
C LEU A 68 20.86 14.22 9.59
N PRO A 69 22.17 14.13 9.25
CA PRO A 69 23.23 14.10 10.24
C PRO A 69 23.37 15.48 10.88
N LEU A 70 23.25 15.56 12.20
CA LEU A 70 23.60 16.73 12.99
C LEU A 70 25.07 16.69 13.38
#